data_AF-A0A1W9TMA1-F1
#
_entry.id   AF-A0A1W9TMA1-F1
#
_cell.length_a   1.000
_cell.length_b   1.000
_cell.length_c   1.000
_cell.angle_alpha   90.00
_cell.angle_beta   90.00
_cell.angle_gamma   90.00
#
_symmetry.space_group_name_H-M   'P 1'
#
loop_
_entity.id
_entity.type
_entity.pdbx_description
1 polymer ?
#
loop_
_entity_poly.entity_id
_entity_poly.type
_entity_poly.pdbx_seq_one_letter_code
_entity_poly.pdbx_strand_id
1 'polypeptide(L)'
;MEENFEDIQKLIENLNKIENLIDRIITNEDFETLPSILEERKKLLEKMVKYASSQSIQDRIDIMLKDDERRMNKMQTEMKKIKNQLKTTNTGKKAIKHGYMKIQEEFSRRRFNSNG
;
A
#
# COMPACT_ATOMS: atom_id res chain seq x y z
N MET A 1 -14.23 -29.92 25.47
CA MET A 1 -14.64 -29.20 24.26
C MET A 1 -14.01 -29.93 23.10
N GLU A 2 -14.79 -30.65 22.29
CA GLU A 2 -14.27 -31.15 21.01
C GLU A 2 -13.97 -29.92 20.17
N GLU A 3 -12.68 -29.68 19.88
CA GLU A 3 -12.32 -28.71 18.86
C GLU A 3 -12.99 -29.16 17.56
N ASN A 4 -13.88 -28.33 17.00
CA ASN A 4 -14.50 -28.62 15.73
C ASN A 4 -13.45 -28.42 14.63
N PHE A 5 -12.62 -29.44 14.44
CA PHE A 5 -11.42 -29.43 13.59
C PHE A 5 -11.73 -28.95 12.17
N GLU A 6 -12.93 -29.29 11.66
CA GLU A 6 -13.42 -28.85 10.37
C GLU A 6 -13.63 -27.32 10.30
N ASP A 7 -14.17 -26.71 11.37
CA ASP A 7 -14.33 -25.25 11.45
C ASP A 7 -12.96 -24.55 11.48
N ILE A 8 -12.00 -25.10 12.24
CA ILE A 8 -10.63 -24.57 12.34
C ILE A 8 -9.94 -24.62 10.98
N GLN A 9 -10.01 -25.76 10.29
CA GLN A 9 -9.45 -25.92 8.95
C GLN A 9 -10.07 -24.93 7.96
N LYS A 10 -11.40 -24.80 7.95
CA LYS A 10 -12.10 -23.86 7.07
C LYS A 10 -11.70 -22.41 7.32
N LEU A 11 -11.51 -22.02 8.58
CA LEU A 11 -11.02 -20.68 8.93
C LEU A 11 -9.59 -20.46 8.43
N ILE A 12 -8.70 -21.43 8.61
CA ILE A 12 -7.31 -21.36 8.12
C ILE A 12 -7.26 -21.27 6.59
N GLU A 13 -8.07 -22.07 5.88
CA GLU A 13 -8.15 -22.01 4.42
C GLU A 13 -8.63 -20.65 3.92
N ASN A 14 -9.65 -20.08 4.56
CA ASN A 14 -10.15 -18.75 4.23
C ASN A 14 -9.09 -17.69 4.50
N LEU A 15 -8.33 -17.82 5.59
CA LEU A 15 -7.24 -16.90 5.90
C LEU A 15 -6.18 -17.00 4.81
N ASN A 16 -5.76 -18.20 4.42
CA ASN A 16 -4.80 -18.41 3.34
C ASN A 16 -5.22 -17.76 2.02
N LYS A 17 -6.51 -17.80 1.67
CA LYS A 17 -7.03 -17.11 0.48
C LYS A 17 -6.85 -15.59 0.57
N ILE A 18 -7.18 -15.00 1.73
CA ILE A 18 -7.01 -13.56 1.99
C ILE A 18 -5.53 -13.18 1.95
N GLU A 19 -4.67 -13.96 2.60
CA GLU A 19 -3.22 -13.72 2.68
C GLU A 19 -2.58 -13.76 1.28
N ASN A 20 -2.94 -14.74 0.45
CA ASN A 20 -2.51 -14.81 -0.94
C ASN A 20 -2.99 -13.62 -1.77
N LEU A 21 -4.19 -13.11 -1.50
CA LEU A 21 -4.72 -11.92 -2.15
C LEU A 21 -3.93 -10.66 -1.76
N ILE A 22 -3.60 -10.51 -0.47
CA ILE A 22 -2.74 -9.43 0.02
C ILE A 22 -1.38 -9.47 -0.66
N ASP A 23 -0.76 -10.65 -0.79
CA ASP A 23 0.54 -10.79 -1.45
C ASP A 23 0.47 -10.39 -2.93
N ARG A 24 -0.63 -10.72 -3.63
CA ARG A 24 -0.87 -10.28 -5.02
C ARG A 24 -1.04 -8.77 -5.11
N ILE A 25 -1.85 -8.18 -4.23
CA ILE A 25 -2.09 -6.74 -4.17
C ILE A 25 -0.77 -5.98 -3.96
N ILE A 26 0.03 -6.39 -2.96
CA ILE A 26 1.32 -5.76 -2.67
C ILE A 26 2.32 -5.96 -3.82
N THR A 27 2.24 -7.09 -4.53
CA THR A 27 3.10 -7.36 -5.68
C THR A 27 2.73 -6.56 -6.92
N ASN A 28 1.44 -6.34 -7.14
CA ASN A 28 0.92 -5.56 -8.26
C ASN A 28 0.79 -4.07 -7.94
N GLU A 29 1.19 -3.66 -6.73
CA GLU A 29 1.09 -2.28 -6.25
C GLU A 29 -0.35 -1.71 -6.26
N ASP A 30 -1.36 -2.59 -6.18
CA ASP A 30 -2.79 -2.23 -6.16
C ASP A 30 -3.25 -1.80 -4.75
N PHE A 31 -2.66 -0.73 -4.24
CA PHE A 31 -2.92 -0.28 -2.88
C PHE A 31 -4.32 0.34 -2.69
N GLU A 32 -5.09 0.56 -3.76
CA GLU A 32 -6.46 1.05 -3.67
C GLU A 32 -7.41 0.01 -3.05
N THR A 33 -7.21 -1.27 -3.38
CA THR A 33 -8.04 -2.37 -2.89
C THR A 33 -7.56 -2.96 -1.56
N LEU A 34 -6.32 -2.69 -1.16
CA LEU A 34 -5.74 -3.24 0.07
C LEU A 34 -6.57 -2.97 1.35
N PRO A 35 -7.14 -1.76 1.58
CA PRO A 35 -7.88 -1.48 2.81
C PRO A 35 -9.12 -2.37 3.01
N SER A 36 -9.87 -2.67 1.94
CA SER A 36 -11.05 -3.53 2.05
C SER A 36 -10.67 -4.97 2.37
N ILE A 37 -9.59 -5.48 1.77
CA ILE A 37 -9.09 -6.84 2.04
C ILE A 37 -8.55 -6.96 3.47
N LEU A 38 -7.90 -5.93 4.01
CA LEU A 38 -7.46 -5.93 5.41
C LEU A 38 -8.64 -5.93 6.39
N GLU A 39 -9.75 -5.29 6.05
CA GLU A 39 -10.97 -5.34 6.87
C GLU A 39 -11.62 -6.73 6.84
N GLU A 40 -11.62 -7.41 5.69
CA GLU A 40 -12.05 -8.81 5.59
C GLU A 40 -11.16 -9.74 6.43
N ARG A 41 -9.84 -9.54 6.36
CA ARG A 41 -8.85 -10.25 7.18
C ARG A 41 -9.16 -10.10 8.66
N LYS A 42 -9.37 -8.87 9.12
CA LYS A 42 -9.71 -8.56 10.52
C LYS A 42 -10.96 -9.31 10.97
N LYS A 43 -12.06 -9.25 10.20
CA LYS A 43 -13.30 -9.97 10.51
C LYS A 43 -13.11 -11.48 10.59
N LEU A 44 -12.22 -12.05 9.78
CA LEU A 44 -11.89 -13.46 9.84
C LEU A 44 -11.09 -13.80 11.11
N LEU A 45 -10.10 -12.97 11.46
CA LEU A 45 -9.31 -13.14 12.66
C LEU A 45 -10.16 -13.05 13.93
N GLU A 46 -11.14 -12.14 13.99
CA GLU A 46 -12.12 -12.05 15.07
C GLU A 46 -12.89 -13.37 15.25
N LYS A 47 -13.25 -14.06 14.15
CA LYS A 47 -13.90 -15.38 14.21
C LYS A 47 -12.95 -16.48 14.66
N MET A 48 -11.64 -16.33 14.47
CA MET A 48 -10.63 -17.31 14.89
C MET A 48 -10.30 -17.21 16.38
N VAL A 49 -10.62 -16.07 17.04
CA VAL A 49 -10.40 -15.87 18.49
C VAL A 49 -11.04 -16.97 19.33
N LYS A 50 -12.20 -17.48 18.94
CA LYS A 50 -12.87 -18.60 19.66
C LYS A 50 -12.04 -19.89 19.72
N TYR A 51 -11.04 -20.01 18.85
CA TYR A 51 -10.11 -21.14 18.78
C TYR A 51 -8.66 -20.72 19.09
N ALA A 52 -8.46 -19.63 19.83
CA ALA A 52 -7.12 -19.10 20.13
C ALA A 52 -6.21 -20.09 20.88
N SER A 53 -6.77 -21.07 21.58
CA SER A 53 -6.02 -22.15 22.25
C SER A 53 -5.55 -23.26 21.30
N SER A 54 -6.08 -23.32 20.08
CA SER A 54 -5.75 -24.38 19.13
C SER A 54 -4.36 -24.14 18.55
N GLN A 55 -3.49 -25.15 18.64
CA GLN A 55 -2.12 -25.06 18.14
C GLN A 55 -2.07 -24.71 16.65
N SER A 56 -2.95 -25.31 15.84
CA SER A 56 -3.04 -25.04 14.40
C SER A 56 -3.34 -23.57 14.08
N ILE A 57 -4.15 -22.91 14.92
CA ILE A 57 -4.44 -21.48 14.77
C ILE A 57 -3.21 -20.67 15.15
N GLN A 58 -2.57 -20.99 16.28
CA GLN A 58 -1.35 -20.30 16.73
C GLN A 58 -0.22 -20.38 15.71
N ASP A 59 0.09 -21.58 15.23
CA ASP A 59 1.13 -21.80 14.22
C ASP A 59 0.86 -20.98 12.95
N ARG A 60 -0.42 -20.91 12.54
CA ARG A 60 -0.79 -20.15 11.36
C ARG A 60 -0.64 -18.64 11.57
N ILE A 61 -0.98 -18.13 12.75
CA ILE A 61 -0.82 -16.71 13.11
C ILE A 61 0.67 -16.34 13.17
N ASP A 62 1.53 -17.21 13.68
CA ASP A 62 2.98 -16.96 13.71
C ASP A 62 3.58 -16.81 12.30
N ILE A 63 3.15 -17.66 11.35
CA ILE A 63 3.54 -17.53 9.94
C ILE A 63 3.03 -16.19 9.38
N MET A 64 1.78 -15.86 9.68
CA MET A 64 1.11 -14.64 9.22
C MET A 64 1.86 -13.37 9.66
N LEU A 65 2.32 -13.33 10.92
CA LEU A 65 3.08 -12.19 11.46
C LEU A 65 4.42 -12.02 10.76
N LYS A 66 5.13 -13.12 10.47
CA LYS A 66 6.39 -13.09 9.69
C LYS A 66 6.16 -12.58 8.26
N ASP A 67 5.08 -13.02 7.63
CA ASP A 67 4.70 -12.53 6.30
C ASP A 67 4.37 -11.03 6.33
N ASP A 68 3.70 -10.54 7.38
CA ASP A 68 3.41 -9.11 7.56
C ASP A 68 4.66 -8.27 7.73
N GLU A 69 5.65 -8.72 8.51
CA GLU A 69 6.95 -8.03 8.61
C GLU A 69 7.61 -7.90 7.24
N ARG A 70 7.63 -8.99 6.45
CA ARG A 70 8.15 -8.98 5.07
C ARG A 70 7.40 -7.99 4.19
N ARG A 71 6.07 -8.00 4.24
CA ARG A 71 5.19 -7.10 3.46
C ARG A 71 5.42 -5.64 3.84
N MET A 72 5.52 -5.32 5.13
CA MET A 72 5.79 -3.96 5.62
C MET A 72 7.11 -3.42 5.08
N ASN A 73 8.18 -4.23 5.09
CA ASN A 73 9.47 -3.81 4.53
C ASN A 73 9.38 -3.47 3.03
N LYS A 74 8.62 -4.27 2.26
CA LYS A 74 8.37 -4.00 0.84
C LYS A 74 7.58 -2.69 0.66
N MET A 75 6.48 -2.52 1.37
CA MET A 75 5.64 -1.30 1.30
C MET A 75 6.41 -0.03 1.69
N GLN A 76 7.23 -0.08 2.75
CA GLN A 76 8.07 1.06 3.16
C GLN A 76 9.05 1.49 2.06
N THR A 77 9.62 0.52 1.35
CA THR A 77 10.53 0.77 0.23
C THR A 77 9.80 1.50 -0.90
N GLU A 78 8.60 1.05 -1.27
CA GLU A 78 7.79 1.71 -2.30
C GLU A 78 7.32 3.10 -1.87
N MET A 79 6.86 3.28 -0.64
CA MET A 79 6.50 4.60 -0.09
C MET A 79 7.66 5.60 -0.18
N LYS A 80 8.90 5.14 0.06
CA LYS A 80 10.10 5.98 -0.07
C LYS A 80 10.33 6.40 -1.52
N LYS A 81 10.13 5.49 -2.49
CA LYS A 81 10.23 5.82 -3.92
C LYS A 81 9.17 6.84 -4.34
N ILE A 82 7.92 6.63 -3.94
CA ILE A 82 6.80 7.56 -4.21
C ILE A 82 7.11 8.95 -3.64
N LYS A 83 7.61 9.03 -2.40
CA LYS A 83 7.99 10.32 -1.77
C LYS A 83 9.08 11.04 -2.56
N ASN A 84 10.08 10.31 -3.05
CA ASN A 84 11.15 10.87 -3.87
C ASN A 84 10.62 11.37 -5.22
N GLN A 85 9.78 10.57 -5.90
CA GLN A 85 9.14 10.97 -7.14
C GLN A 85 8.29 12.23 -6.96
N LEU A 86 7.49 12.32 -5.90
CA LEU A 86 6.68 13.50 -5.59
C LEU A 86 7.54 14.75 -5.38
N LYS A 87 8.68 14.63 -4.68
CA LYS A 87 9.63 15.74 -4.51
C LYS A 87 10.20 16.22 -5.85
N THR A 88 10.59 15.28 -6.72
CA THR A 88 11.08 15.59 -8.07
C THR A 88 10.01 16.27 -8.92
N THR A 89 8.79 15.73 -8.94
CA THR A 89 7.66 16.32 -9.68
C THR A 89 7.34 17.73 -9.21
N ASN A 90 7.34 17.98 -7.90
CA ASN A 90 7.13 19.32 -7.35
C ASN A 90 8.25 20.29 -7.73
N THR A 91 9.49 19.81 -7.76
CA THR A 91 10.64 20.61 -8.21
C THR A 91 10.52 20.96 -9.70
N GLY A 92 10.18 19.97 -10.54
CA GLY A 92 9.90 20.17 -11.96
C GLY A 92 8.78 21.18 -12.20
N LYS A 93 7.67 21.08 -11.45
CA LYS A 93 6.55 22.03 -11.53
C LYS A 93 6.98 23.48 -11.22
N LYS A 94 7.82 23.68 -10.20
CA LYS A 94 8.39 25.00 -9.89
C LYS A 94 9.29 25.50 -11.01
N ALA A 95 10.19 24.65 -11.52
CA ALA A 95 11.11 25.00 -12.60
C ALA A 95 10.35 25.41 -13.87
N ILE A 96 9.32 24.65 -14.24
CA ILE A 96 8.43 24.95 -15.37
C ILE A 96 7.76 26.31 -15.17
N LYS A 97 7.14 26.55 -14.00
CA LYS A 97 6.49 27.83 -13.70
C LYS A 97 7.47 29.01 -13.82
N HIS A 98 8.67 28.89 -13.27
CA HIS A 98 9.69 29.93 -13.37
C HIS A 98 10.19 30.14 -14.81
N GLY A 99 10.36 29.07 -15.58
CA GLY A 99 10.72 29.15 -17.01
C GLY A 99 9.68 29.91 -17.82
N TYR A 100 8.39 29.56 -17.65
CA TYR A 100 7.29 30.27 -18.31
C TYR A 100 7.23 31.76 -17.94
N MET A 101 7.42 32.10 -16.65
CA MET A 101 7.44 33.51 -16.22
C MET A 101 8.56 34.30 -16.89
N LYS A 102 9.79 33.75 -16.93
CA LYS A 102 10.92 34.41 -17.60
C LYS A 102 10.67 34.63 -19.10
N ILE A 103 10.12 33.64 -19.79
CA ILE A 103 9.76 33.75 -21.20
C ILE A 103 8.73 34.87 -21.39
N GLN A 104 7.68 34.92 -20.56
CA GLN A 104 6.65 35.95 -20.65
C GLN A 104 7.21 37.36 -20.39
N GLU A 105 8.10 37.51 -19.41
CA GLU A 105 8.82 38.76 -19.14
C GLU A 105 9.67 39.20 -20.34
N GLU A 106 10.42 38.29 -20.96
CA GLU A 106 11.20 38.58 -22.17
C GLU A 106 10.32 39.02 -23.34
N PHE A 107 9.22 38.31 -23.61
CA PHE A 107 8.27 38.72 -24.66
C PHE A 107 7.68 40.11 -24.39
N SER A 108 7.34 40.40 -23.13
CA SER A 108 6.79 41.69 -22.72
C SER A 108 7.80 42.82 -22.91
N ARG A 109 9.07 42.60 -22.52
CA ARG A 109 10.18 43.56 -22.73
C ARG A 109 10.45 43.80 -24.22
N ARG A 110 10.51 42.74 -25.04
CA ARG A 110 10.72 42.88 -26.49
C ARG A 110 9.59 43.66 -27.17
N ARG A 111 8.34 43.40 -26.80
CA ARG A 111 7.16 44.12 -27.32
C ARG A 111 7.15 45.59 -26.89
N PHE A 112 7.57 45.90 -25.67
CA PHE A 112 7.71 47.28 -25.22
C PHE A 112 8.78 48.03 -26.01
N ASN A 113 9.94 47.40 -26.23
CA ASN A 113 11.07 48.00 -26.95
C ASN A 113 10.84 48.11 -28.47
N SER A 114 9.89 47.37 -29.07
CA SER A 114 9.57 47.48 -30.50
C SER A 114 8.57 48.58 -30.84
N ASN A 115 7.96 49.21 -29.81
CA ASN A 115 6.89 50.20 -29.96
C ASN A 115 7.33 51.62 -29.55
N GLY A 116 8.62 51.85 -29.29
CA GLY A 116 9.25 53.16 -29.11
C GLY A 116 10.22 53.44 -30.23
#